data_AF-A0A7X8LSL9-F1
#
_entry.id   AF-A0A7X8LSL9-F1
#
_cell.length_a   1.000
_cell.length_b   1.000
_cell.length_c   1.000
_cell.angle_alpha   90.00
_cell.angle_beta   90.00
_cell.angle_gamma   90.00
#
_symmetry.space_group_name_H-M   'P 1'
#
loop_
_entity.id
_entity.type
_entity.pdbx_description
1 polymer ?
#
loop_
_entity_poly.entity_id
_entity_poly.type
_entity_poly.pdbx_seq_one_letter_code
_entity_poly.pdbx_strand_id
1 'polypeptide(L)' 'PEKVEKDLLPLVPRAKWAWFSHALISHGRACCMARNPQCQSCPVMKLCPRRGVCAE' A
#
# COMPACT_ATOMS: atom_id res chain seq x y z
N PRO A 1 4.51 4.50 -14.12
CA PRO A 1 4.09 5.54 -13.16
C PRO A 1 2.73 6.17 -13.49
N GLU A 2 2.56 6.73 -14.69
CA GLU A 2 1.36 7.52 -15.04
C GLU A 2 0.00 6.81 -14.90
N LYS A 3 -0.08 5.51 -15.20
CA LYS A 3 -1.35 4.77 -15.11
C LYS A 3 -1.85 4.66 -13.68
N VAL A 4 -0.96 4.44 -12.72
CA VAL A 4 -1.29 4.29 -11.30
C VAL A 4 -1.65 5.64 -10.69
N GLU A 5 -0.94 6.70 -11.09
CA GLU A 5 -1.27 8.06 -10.67
C GLU A 5 -2.67 8.44 -11.17
N LYS A 6 -2.95 8.32 -12.48
CA LYS A 6 -4.26 8.68 -13.06
C LYS A 6 -5.45 8.02 -12.37
N ASP A 7 -5.29 6.80 -11.87
CA ASP A 7 -6.33 6.06 -11.14
C ASP A 7 -6.46 6.55 -9.68
N LEU A 8 -5.35 6.94 -9.04
CA LEU A 8 -5.33 7.43 -7.66
C LEU A 8 -5.75 8.90 -7.50
N LEU A 9 -5.45 9.78 -8.47
CA LEU A 9 -5.80 11.20 -8.42
C LEU A 9 -7.30 11.48 -8.16
N PRO A 10 -8.27 10.76 -8.77
CA PRO A 10 -9.69 10.98 -8.47
C PRO A 10 -10.13 10.37 -7.13
N LEU A 11 -9.43 9.36 -6.61
CA LEU A 11 -9.79 8.66 -5.37
C LEU A 11 -9.28 9.35 -4.11
N VAL A 12 -8.17 10.10 -4.23
CA VAL A 12 -7.53 10.77 -3.08
C VAL A 12 -7.66 12.29 -3.22
N PRO A 13 -8.13 13.00 -2.17
CA PRO A 13 -8.16 14.46 -2.19
C PRO A 13 -6.76 15.05 -2.43
N ARG A 14 -6.66 16.07 -3.31
CA ARG A 14 -5.37 16.71 -3.67
C ARG A 14 -4.52 17.11 -2.46
N ALA A 15 -5.15 17.63 -1.40
CA ALA A 15 -4.47 18.03 -0.18
C ALA A 15 -3.72 16.89 0.54
N LYS A 16 -4.10 15.64 0.28
CA LYS A 16 -3.53 14.44 0.93
C LYS A 16 -2.58 13.66 0.03
N TRP A 17 -2.30 14.08 -1.20
CA TRP A 17 -1.46 13.31 -2.13
C TRP A 17 -0.05 13.06 -1.60
N ALA A 18 0.61 14.09 -1.07
CA ALA A 18 1.94 13.93 -0.49
C ALA A 18 1.93 12.95 0.68
N TRP A 19 0.99 13.13 1.62
CA TRP A 19 0.83 12.23 2.76
C TRP A 19 0.52 10.80 2.33
N PHE A 20 -0.36 10.61 1.35
CA PHE A 20 -0.74 9.30 0.85
C PHE A 20 0.44 8.56 0.20
N SER A 21 1.25 9.26 -0.60
CA SER A 21 2.49 8.72 -1.16
C SER A 21 3.47 8.28 -0.06
N HIS A 22 3.69 9.12 0.95
CA HIS A 22 4.54 8.77 2.09
C HIS A 22 3.98 7.59 2.88
N ALA A 23 2.66 7.52 3.08
CA ALA A 23 1.99 6.43 3.77
C ALA A 23 2.16 5.10 3.03
N LEU A 24 2.00 5.09 1.69
CA LEU A 24 2.23 3.89 0.87
C LEU A 24 3.69 3.41 0.94
N ILE A 25 4.65 4.34 0.87
CA ILE A 25 6.08 4.01 0.98
C ILE A 25 6.40 3.45 2.37
N SER A 26 5.91 4.10 3.42
CA SER A 26 6.09 3.65 4.81
C SER A 26 5.48 2.26 5.01
N HIS A 27 4.27 2.05 4.52
CA HIS A 27 3.58 0.76 4.58
C HIS A 27 4.35 -0.35 3.84
N GLY A 28 4.85 -0.08 2.63
CA GLY A 28 5.65 -1.03 1.86
C GLY A 28 6.96 -1.43 2.55
N ARG A 29 7.61 -0.47 3.23
CA ARG A 29 8.87 -0.71 3.95
C ARG A 29 8.68 -1.41 5.29
N ALA A 30 7.62 -1.04 6.02
CA ALA A 30 7.38 -1.58 7.37
C ALA A 30 6.62 -2.91 7.36
N CYS A 31 5.73 -3.12 6.39
CA CYS A 31 4.78 -4.24 6.40
C CYS A 31 4.73 -5.01 5.07
N CYS A 32 4.54 -4.33 3.93
CA CYS A 32 4.38 -4.99 2.62
C CYS A 32 5.72 -5.16 1.89
N MET A 33 6.68 -5.83 2.53
CA MET A 33 8.03 -6.06 1.98
C MET A 33 8.02 -7.06 0.82
N ALA A 34 8.93 -6.87 -0.15
CA ALA A 34 8.96 -7.66 -1.38
C ALA A 34 9.26 -9.15 -1.20
N ARG A 35 10.09 -9.53 -0.22
CA ARG A 35 10.53 -10.92 0.00
C ARG A 35 9.87 -11.62 1.19
N ASN A 36 9.21 -10.89 2.08
CA ASN A 36 8.44 -11.46 3.18
C ASN A 36 7.50 -10.40 3.79
N PRO A 37 6.31 -10.17 3.22
CA PRO A 37 5.40 -9.19 3.78
C PRO A 37 4.79 -9.67 5.10
N GLN A 38 4.65 -8.78 6.09
CA GLN A 38 4.00 -9.06 7.36
C GLN A 38 2.48 -8.88 7.24
N CYS A 39 1.83 -9.71 6.42
CA CYS A 39 0.39 -9.59 6.15
C CYS A 39 -0.46 -9.74 7.41
N GLN A 40 -0.03 -10.53 8.41
CA GLN A 40 -0.78 -10.72 9.67
C GLN A 40 -0.94 -9.42 10.48
N SER A 41 0.08 -8.56 10.45
CA SER A 41 0.07 -7.26 11.12
C SER A 41 -0.37 -6.12 10.19
N CYS A 42 -0.82 -6.44 8.97
CA CYS A 42 -1.18 -5.44 7.97
C CYS A 42 -2.55 -4.83 8.28
N PRO A 43 -2.66 -3.49 8.44
CA PRO A 43 -3.92 -2.83 8.75
C PRO A 43 -4.96 -2.97 7.62
N VAL A 44 -4.50 -3.21 6.39
CA VAL A 44 -5.35 -3.39 5.20
C VAL A 44 -5.50 -4.85 4.77
N MET A 45 -5.13 -5.82 5.63
CA MET A 45 -5.18 -7.25 5.31
C MET A 45 -6.55 -7.71 4.80
N LYS A 46 -7.64 -7.22 5.41
CA LYS A 46 -9.02 -7.58 5.03
C LYS A 46 -9.39 -7.10 3.62
N LEU A 47 -8.77 -6.01 3.16
CA LEU A 47 -9.02 -5.40 1.85
C LEU A 47 -7.97 -5.84 0.80
N CYS A 48 -6.87 -6.46 1.23
CA CYS A 48 -5.77 -6.82 0.34
C CYS A 48 -6.13 -8.05 -0.52
N PRO A 49 -6.10 -7.94 -1.86
CA PRO A 49 -6.35 -9.08 -2.76
C PRO A 49 -5.20 -10.09 -2.76
N ARG A 50 -4.02 -9.71 -2.25
CA ARG A 50 -2.81 -10.55 -2.15
C ARG A 50 -2.55 -11.03 -0.72
N ARG A 51 -3.55 -11.02 0.17
CA ARG A 51 -3.40 -11.55 1.53
C ARG A 51 -2.91 -13.02 1.49
N GLY A 52 -1.98 -13.38 2.38
CA GLY A 52 -1.45 -14.75 2.48
C GLY A 52 -0.17 -15.03 1.69
N VAL A 53 0.41 -14.05 1.00
CA VAL A 53 1.73 -14.17 0.35
C VAL A 53 2.92 -13.94 1.29
N CYS A 54 2.65 -13.96 2.60
CA CYS A 54 3.66 -13.94 3.64
C CYS A 54 4.56 -15.17 3.45
N ALA A 55 5.89 -14.99 3.48
CA ALA A 55 6.77 -16.15 3.42
C ALA A 55 6.61 -16.95 4.72
N GLU A 56 6.41 -18.26 4.56
CA GLU A 56 6.32 -19.25 5.64
C GLU A 56 7.59 -19.27 6.51
#